data_AF-A0A3D4WNE5-F1
#
_entry.id   AF-A0A3D4WNE5-F1
#
_cell.length_a   1.000
_cell.length_b   1.000
_cell.length_c   1.000
_cell.angle_alpha   90.00
_cell.angle_beta   90.00
_cell.angle_gamma   90.00
#
_symmetry.space_group_name_H-M   'P 1'
#
loop_
_entity.id
_entity.type
_entity.pdbx_description
1 polymer ?
#
loop_
_entity_poly.entity_id
_entity_poly.type
_entity_poly.pdbx_seq_one_letter_code
_entity_poly.pdbx_strand_id
1 'polypeptide(L)'
;MAQDPHSLVAMTVATLQRMPASERARSAGELIAAVQGEGDRRIARIRWAAIAEMHEGGLTVEDIAAELAMSPGAVDLAVQSHRRYGTAPVSA
;
A
#
# COMPACT_ATOMS: atom_id res chain seq x y z
N MET A 1 4.08 17.32 -27.96
CA MET A 1 4.78 17.64 -26.71
C MET A 1 4.83 16.36 -25.90
N ALA A 2 5.99 15.71 -25.79
CA ALA A 2 6.12 14.50 -24.98
C ALA A 2 6.20 14.92 -23.50
N GLN A 3 5.24 14.51 -22.68
CA GLN A 3 5.33 14.71 -21.23
C GLN A 3 6.52 13.91 -20.71
N ASP A 4 7.44 14.58 -20.03
CA ASP A 4 8.61 13.94 -19.44
C ASP A 4 8.16 12.83 -18.45
N PRO A 5 8.56 11.57 -18.65
CA PRO A 5 8.15 10.45 -17.80
C PRO A 5 8.46 10.69 -16.32
N HIS A 6 9.56 11.38 -16.01
CA HIS A 6 9.92 11.70 -14.63
C HIS A 6 8.97 12.72 -14.00
N SER A 7 8.48 13.69 -14.77
CA SER A 7 7.48 14.67 -14.30
C SER A 7 6.13 14.01 -14.02
N LEU A 8 5.74 13.03 -14.84
CA LEU A 8 4.51 12.26 -14.65
C LEU A 8 4.55 11.41 -13.37
N VAL A 9 5.67 10.72 -13.12
CA VAL A 9 5.87 9.94 -11.89
C VAL A 9 5.87 10.84 -10.65
N ALA A 10 6.61 11.95 -10.67
CA ALA A 10 6.67 12.89 -9.54
C ALA A 10 5.29 13.50 -9.22
N MET A 11 4.53 13.88 -10.24
CA MET A 11 3.17 14.40 -10.09
C MET A 11 2.21 13.32 -9.53
N THR A 12 2.36 12.07 -9.97
CA THR A 12 1.55 10.94 -9.50
C THR A 12 1.84 10.65 -8.04
N VAL A 13 3.12 10.62 -7.65
CA VAL A 13 3.55 10.46 -6.24
C VAL A 13 3.03 11.60 -5.37
N ALA A 14 3.15 12.85 -5.83
CA ALA A 14 2.64 14.01 -5.10
C ALA A 14 1.12 13.99 -4.96
N THR A 15 0.41 13.43 -5.94
CA THR A 15 -1.05 13.25 -5.87
C THR A 15 -1.42 12.17 -4.86
N LEU A 16 -0.77 11.02 -4.91
CA LEU A 16 -0.97 9.93 -3.95
C LEU A 16 -0.71 10.39 -2.52
N GLN A 17 0.35 11.16 -2.28
CA GLN A 17 0.69 11.69 -0.94
C GLN A 17 -0.37 12.62 -0.35
N ARG A 18 -1.22 13.24 -1.18
CA ARG A 18 -2.32 14.10 -0.74
C ARG A 18 -3.64 13.35 -0.51
N MET A 19 -3.71 12.08 -0.87
CA MET A 19 -4.90 11.25 -0.65
C MET A 19 -4.98 10.79 0.80
N PRO A 20 -6.20 10.65 1.36
CA PRO A 20 -6.45 9.93 2.61
C PRO A 20 -5.84 8.53 2.57
N ALA A 21 -5.38 8.03 3.72
CA ALA A 21 -4.70 6.73 3.82
C ALA A 21 -5.55 5.57 3.25
N SER A 22 -6.86 5.61 3.47
CA SER A 22 -7.79 4.62 2.94
C SER A 22 -7.90 4.63 1.41
N GLU A 23 -7.95 5.82 0.80
CA GLU A 23 -7.99 5.95 -0.66
C GLU A 23 -6.67 5.51 -1.29
N ARG A 24 -5.53 5.83 -0.65
CA ARG A 24 -4.21 5.30 -1.06
C ARG A 24 -4.19 3.78 -1.02
N ALA A 25 -4.69 3.18 0.05
CA ALA A 25 -4.71 1.73 0.23
C ALA A 25 -5.62 1.04 -0.80
N ARG A 26 -6.79 1.62 -1.10
CA ARG A 26 -7.69 1.13 -2.16
C ARG A 26 -7.04 1.21 -3.53
N SER A 27 -6.47 2.36 -3.90
CA SER A 27 -5.78 2.56 -5.18
C SER A 27 -4.59 1.61 -5.34
N ALA A 28 -3.81 1.41 -4.26
CA ALA A 28 -2.76 0.41 -4.24
C ALA A 28 -3.34 -1.00 -4.43
N GLY A 29 -4.44 -1.36 -3.75
CA GLY A 29 -5.11 -2.65 -3.92
C GLY A 29 -5.54 -2.93 -5.38
N GLU A 30 -6.11 -1.94 -6.05
CA GLU A 30 -6.55 -2.02 -7.45
C GLU A 30 -5.36 -2.16 -8.42
N LEU A 31 -4.33 -1.33 -8.27
CA LEU A 31 -3.10 -1.43 -9.05
C LEU A 31 -2.46 -2.82 -8.88
N ILE A 32 -2.48 -3.34 -7.67
CA ILE A 32 -1.89 -4.64 -7.34
C ILE A 32 -2.69 -5.77 -7.98
N ALA A 33 -4.03 -5.75 -7.87
CA ALA A 33 -4.88 -6.74 -8.53
C ALA A 33 -4.70 -6.75 -10.05
N ALA A 34 -4.47 -5.58 -10.66
CA ALA A 34 -4.18 -5.46 -12.08
C ALA A 34 -2.80 -6.02 -12.49
N VAL A 35 -1.85 -6.14 -11.55
CA VAL A 35 -0.46 -6.54 -11.80
C VAL A 35 -0.15 -7.95 -11.27
N GLN A 36 -1.11 -8.64 -10.64
CA GLN A 36 -0.97 -9.99 -10.05
C GLN A 36 -0.79 -11.16 -11.06
N GLY A 37 -0.19 -10.90 -12.23
CA GLY A 37 0.47 -11.95 -13.01
C GLY A 37 1.89 -12.16 -12.50
N GLU A 38 2.13 -13.26 -11.79
CA GLU A 38 3.46 -13.82 -11.49
C GLU A 38 4.46 -12.89 -10.75
N GLY A 39 4.19 -12.63 -9.47
CA GLY A 39 5.25 -12.41 -8.49
C GLY A 39 5.71 -10.96 -8.34
N ASP A 40 5.34 -10.33 -7.22
CA ASP A 40 6.16 -9.23 -6.74
C ASP A 40 6.10 -9.06 -5.22
N ARG A 41 7.16 -9.53 -4.55
CA ARG A 41 7.40 -9.28 -3.13
C ARG A 41 7.49 -7.78 -2.82
N ARG A 42 7.79 -6.92 -3.79
CA ARG A 42 7.77 -5.46 -3.63
C ARG A 42 6.33 -4.95 -3.52
N ILE A 43 5.43 -5.46 -4.35
CA ILE A 43 3.99 -5.16 -4.31
C ILE A 43 3.37 -5.55 -2.97
N ALA A 44 3.68 -6.75 -2.46
CA ALA A 44 3.20 -7.19 -1.15
C ALA A 44 3.66 -6.24 -0.02
N ARG A 45 4.91 -5.76 -0.07
CA ARG A 45 5.45 -4.80 0.90
C ARG A 45 4.76 -3.44 0.86
N ILE A 46 4.45 -2.93 -0.33
CA ILE A 46 3.73 -1.66 -0.50
C ILE A 46 2.33 -1.77 0.12
N ARG A 47 1.61 -2.88 -0.15
CA ARG A 47 0.30 -3.14 0.46
C ARG A 47 0.37 -3.24 1.98
N TRP A 48 1.39 -3.93 2.51
CA TRP A 48 1.57 -4.04 3.95
C TRP A 48 1.87 -2.71 4.62
N ALA A 49 2.67 -1.84 3.98
CA ALA A 49 2.93 -0.49 4.48
C ALA A 49 1.66 0.36 4.52
N ALA A 50 0.85 0.36 3.45
CA ALA A 50 -0.41 1.10 3.43
C ALA A 50 -1.40 0.61 4.51
N ILE A 51 -1.49 -0.71 4.72
CA ILE A 51 -2.33 -1.29 5.78
C ILE A 51 -1.80 -0.91 7.18
N ALA A 52 -0.48 -0.91 7.37
CA ALA A 52 0.13 -0.49 8.63
C ALA A 52 -0.12 0.99 8.92
N GLU A 53 -0.03 1.87 7.91
CA GLU A 53 -0.37 3.29 8.03
C GLU A 53 -1.83 3.51 8.47
N MET A 54 -2.77 2.74 7.93
CA MET A 54 -4.19 2.83 8.34
C MET A 54 -4.35 2.44 9.82
N HIS A 55 -3.69 1.36 10.24
CA HIS A 55 -3.72 0.91 11.63
C HIS A 55 -3.04 1.92 12.58
N GLU A 56 -1.91 2.50 12.18
CA GLU A 56 -1.23 3.58 12.94
C GLU A 56 -2.06 4.87 12.99
N GLY A 57 -2.89 5.10 11.97
CA GLY A 57 -3.89 6.17 11.93
C GLY A 57 -5.10 5.96 12.85
N GLY A 58 -5.15 4.84 13.60
CA GLY A 58 -6.16 4.57 14.63
C GLY A 58 -7.38 3.78 14.14
N LEU A 59 -7.38 3.29 12.89
CA LEU A 59 -8.41 2.36 12.41
C LEU A 59 -8.23 0.97 13.04
N THR A 60 -9.34 0.32 13.36
CA THR A 60 -9.32 -1.07 13.86
C THR A 60 -9.04 -2.05 12.72
N VAL A 61 -8.62 -3.26 13.06
CA VAL A 61 -8.37 -4.33 12.08
C VAL A 61 -9.65 -4.66 11.30
N GLU A 62 -10.79 -4.64 11.98
CA GLU A 62 -12.11 -4.88 11.43
C GLU A 62 -12.54 -3.80 10.43
N ASP A 63 -12.29 -2.53 10.75
CA ASP A 63 -12.62 -1.40 9.87
C ASP A 63 -11.76 -1.44 8.60
N ILE A 64 -10.46 -1.70 8.73
CA ILE A 64 -9.53 -1.83 7.59
C ILE A 64 -9.93 -3.01 6.70
N ALA A 65 -10.30 -4.14 7.31
CA ALA A 65 -10.75 -5.33 6.59
C ALA A 65 -12.03 -5.07 5.78
N ALA A 66 -13.00 -4.38 6.38
CA ALA A 66 -14.23 -3.97 5.71
C ALA A 66 -13.95 -2.98 4.57
N GLU A 67 -13.12 -1.95 4.81
CA GLU A 67 -12.83 -0.91 3.83
C GLU A 67 -12.07 -1.42 2.60
N LEU A 68 -11.19 -2.40 2.81
CA LEU A 68 -10.37 -3.00 1.75
C LEU A 68 -10.91 -4.35 1.24
N ALA A 69 -12.13 -4.72 1.64
CA ALA A 69 -12.80 -5.97 1.25
C ALA A 69 -11.90 -7.22 1.40
N MET A 70 -11.23 -7.36 2.54
CA MET A 70 -10.38 -8.51 2.86
C MET A 70 -10.68 -9.08 4.25
N SER A 71 -10.07 -10.22 4.59
CA SER A 71 -10.26 -10.80 5.92
C SER A 71 -9.45 -10.06 6.99
N PRO A 72 -9.94 -9.97 8.24
CA PRO A 72 -9.18 -9.42 9.37
C PRO A 72 -7.80 -10.09 9.55
N GLY A 73 -7.72 -11.41 9.36
CA GLY A 73 -6.44 -12.14 9.44
C GLY A 73 -5.42 -11.72 8.36
N ALA A 74 -5.87 -11.28 7.19
CA ALA A 74 -4.97 -10.74 6.17
C ALA A 74 -4.42 -9.36 6.55
N VAL A 75 -5.23 -8.55 7.23
CA VAL A 75 -4.82 -7.25 7.79
C VAL A 75 -3.80 -7.45 8.90
N ASP A 76 -4.06 -8.35 9.85
CA ASP A 76 -3.12 -8.69 10.93
C ASP A 76 -1.77 -9.17 10.39
N LEU A 77 -1.80 -10.08 9.41
CA LEU A 77 -0.60 -10.59 8.77
C LEU A 77 0.19 -9.46 8.08
N ALA A 78 -0.50 -8.52 7.44
CA ALA A 78 0.11 -7.36 6.79
C ALA A 78 0.80 -6.44 7.81
N VAL A 79 0.13 -6.10 8.91
CA VAL A 79 0.70 -5.27 10.00
C VAL A 79 1.92 -5.94 10.63
N GLN A 80 1.82 -7.24 10.95
CA GLN A 80 2.94 -8.01 11.50
C GLN A 80 4.12 -8.11 10.52
N SER A 81 3.82 -8.33 9.24
CA SER A 81 4.85 -8.41 8.21
C SER A 81 5.55 -7.08 8.02
N HIS A 82 4.82 -5.96 7.97
CA HIS A 82 5.41 -4.63 7.91
C HIS A 82 6.38 -4.36 9.07
N ARG A 83 5.97 -4.66 10.31
CA ARG A 83 6.83 -4.51 11.50
C ARG A 83 8.11 -5.37 11.43
N ARG A 84 8.02 -6.58 10.89
CA ARG A 84 9.18 -7.48 10.73
C ARG A 84 10.15 -7.02 9.64
N TYR A 85 9.67 -6.36 8.59
CA TYR A 85 10.50 -5.89 7.48
C TYR A 85 10.97 -4.43 7.62
N GLY A 86 10.37 -3.64 8.50
CA GLY A 86 10.80 -2.25 8.79
C GLY A 86 12.21 -2.12 9.37
N THR A 87 12.85 -3.21 9.79
CA THR A 87 14.25 -3.27 10.26
C THR A 87 15.24 -3.69 9.17
N ALA A 88 14.78 -4.09 7.98
CA ALA A 88 15.66 -4.44 6.88
C ALA A 88 15.77 -3.23 5.92
N PRO A 89 16.97 -2.63 5.74
CA PRO A 89 17.12 -1.51 4.82
C PRO A 89 16.72 -1.95 3.41
N VAL A 90 15.85 -1.18 2.77
CA VAL A 90 15.54 -1.32 1.35
C VAL A 90 16.80 -0.84 0.61
N SER A 91 17.72 -1.77 0.32
CA SER A 91 18.84 -1.45 -0.56
C SER A 91 18.28 -1.12 -1.94
N ALA A 92 18.62 0.07 -2.41
CA ALA A 92 18.28 0.63 -3.72
C ALA A 92 18.79 -0.27 -4.86
#